data_AF-A0A225UL95-F1
#
_entry.id   AF-A0A225UL95-F1
#
_cell.length_a   1.000
_cell.length_b   1.000
_cell.length_c   1.000
_cell.angle_alpha   90.00
_cell.angle_beta   90.00
_cell.angle_gamma   90.00
#
_symmetry.space_group_name_H-M   'P 1'
#
loop_
_entity.id
_entity.type
_entity.pdbx_description
1 polymer ?
#
loop_
_entity_poly.entity_id
_entity_poly.type
_entity_poly.pdbx_seq_one_letter_code
_entity_poly.pdbx_strand_id
1 'polypeptide(L)'
;MGKSTDRATTEEEFVKLEQVLNQTADDTSNCLKLLKKHLNEYDSRNGNHFVNTAYSYMRSDMRTVKDTSMDLKHVAHQINQSHKPSKTEITSARNMMNATAKTMETLKITAHNYDKENGQRAGVKGKIAAAVGGHHDDKDEKHLEKHHEKDDRG
;
A
#
# COMPACT_ATOMS: atom_id res chain seq x y z
N MET A 1 -16.84 40.05 -19.49
CA MET A 1 -16.72 39.61 -18.08
C MET A 1 -16.62 38.09 -18.11
N GLY A 2 -15.53 37.49 -17.63
CA GLY A 2 -15.31 36.03 -17.78
C GLY A 2 -14.04 35.49 -17.13
N LYS A 3 -13.04 36.35 -16.84
CA LYS A 3 -11.75 35.92 -16.25
C LYS A 3 -11.77 35.61 -14.75
N SER A 4 -12.78 36.04 -13.98
CA SER A 4 -12.80 35.84 -12.52
C SER A 4 -13.33 34.48 -12.12
N THR A 5 -14.30 33.95 -12.87
CA THR A 5 -14.97 32.68 -12.55
C THR A 5 -14.03 31.49 -12.75
N ASP A 6 -13.30 31.45 -13.87
CA ASP A 6 -12.33 30.38 -14.17
C ASP A 6 -11.19 30.31 -13.15
N ARG A 7 -10.79 31.47 -12.60
CA ARG A 7 -9.75 31.55 -11.59
C ARG A 7 -10.22 31.04 -10.22
N ALA A 8 -11.44 31.37 -9.83
CA ALA A 8 -12.02 30.84 -8.59
C ALA A 8 -12.21 29.32 -8.64
N THR A 9 -12.65 28.78 -9.78
CA THR A 9 -12.79 27.32 -9.98
C THR A 9 -11.44 26.61 -9.91
N THR A 10 -10.39 27.18 -10.50
CA THR A 10 -9.04 26.56 -10.47
C THR A 10 -8.37 26.63 -9.10
N GLU A 11 -8.61 27.68 -8.31
CA GLU A 11 -8.15 27.74 -6.91
C GLU A 11 -8.87 26.69 -6.05
N GLU A 12 -10.18 26.49 -6.23
CA GLU A 12 -10.94 25.45 -5.52
C GLU A 12 -10.46 24.01 -5.86
N GLU A 13 -10.16 23.75 -7.13
CA GLU A 13 -9.61 22.46 -7.57
C GLU A 13 -8.23 22.17 -6.96
N PHE A 14 -7.39 23.19 -6.77
CA PHE A 14 -6.07 23.04 -6.15
C PHE A 14 -6.17 22.75 -4.65
N VAL A 15 -7.12 23.38 -3.95
CA VAL A 15 -7.42 23.06 -2.55
C VAL A 15 -7.89 21.61 -2.41
N LYS A 16 -8.77 21.15 -3.31
CA LYS A 16 -9.21 19.75 -3.33
C LYS A 16 -8.04 18.79 -3.61
N LEU A 17 -7.14 19.16 -4.52
CA LEU A 17 -5.94 18.36 -4.81
C LEU A 17 -5.03 18.25 -3.59
N GLU A 18 -4.74 19.36 -2.90
CA GLU A 18 -3.99 19.36 -1.64
C GLU A 18 -4.63 18.42 -0.62
N GLN A 19 -5.95 18.55 -0.40
CA GLN A 19 -6.68 17.72 0.55
C GLN A 19 -6.55 16.23 0.22
N VAL A 20 -6.74 15.85 -1.04
CA VAL A 20 -6.63 14.45 -1.49
C VAL A 20 -5.20 13.92 -1.31
N LEU A 21 -4.18 14.72 -1.60
CA LEU A 21 -2.77 14.30 -1.41
C LEU A 21 -2.44 14.09 0.07
N ASN A 22 -2.86 15.01 0.94
CA ASN A 22 -2.69 14.89 2.39
C ASN A 22 -3.42 13.65 2.93
N GLN A 23 -4.68 13.48 2.54
CA GLN A 23 -5.49 12.33 2.94
C GLN A 23 -4.84 11.01 2.49
N THR A 24 -4.41 10.93 1.23
CA THR A 24 -3.74 9.75 0.69
C THR A 24 -2.46 9.41 1.46
N ALA A 25 -1.66 10.43 1.80
CA ALA A 25 -0.45 10.24 2.58
C ALA A 25 -0.75 9.74 4.00
N ASP A 26 -1.77 10.31 4.65
CA ASP A 26 -2.18 9.89 5.99
C ASP A 26 -2.75 8.47 6.00
N ASP A 27 -3.60 8.13 5.04
CA ASP A 27 -4.14 6.77 4.88
C ASP A 27 -3.03 5.76 4.61
N THR A 28 -2.08 6.10 3.74
CA THR A 28 -0.89 5.27 3.48
C THR A 28 -0.09 5.04 4.76
N SER A 29 0.17 6.10 5.53
CA SER A 29 0.89 6.02 6.81
C SER A 29 0.16 5.14 7.83
N ASN A 30 -1.16 5.28 7.93
CA ASN A 30 -1.99 4.51 8.85
C ASN A 30 -2.07 3.04 8.43
N CYS A 31 -2.19 2.77 7.13
CA CYS A 31 -2.09 1.42 6.58
C CYS A 31 -0.76 0.75 6.95
N LEU A 32 0.37 1.45 6.80
CA LEU A 32 1.68 0.91 7.17
C LEU A 32 1.81 0.62 8.67
N LYS A 33 1.23 1.47 9.54
CA LYS A 33 1.19 1.21 11.00
C LYS A 33 0.37 -0.05 11.30
N LEU A 34 -0.78 -0.20 10.67
CA LEU A 34 -1.66 -1.37 10.84
C LEU A 34 -0.99 -2.63 10.32
N LEU A 35 -0.37 -2.57 9.13
CA LEU A 35 0.40 -3.66 8.57
C LEU A 35 1.53 -4.07 9.51
N LYS A 36 2.33 -3.13 10.03
CA LYS A 36 3.38 -3.44 11.00
C LYS A 36 2.84 -4.24 12.20
N LYS A 37 1.69 -3.84 12.74
CA LYS A 37 1.03 -4.56 13.83
C LYS A 37 0.65 -5.98 13.41
N HIS A 38 0.02 -6.14 12.25
CA HIS A 38 -0.37 -7.44 11.72
C HIS A 38 0.83 -8.36 11.45
N LEU A 39 1.94 -7.83 10.95
CA LEU A 39 3.18 -8.60 10.71
C LEU A 39 3.77 -9.08 12.03
N ASN A 40 3.86 -8.20 13.04
CA ASN A 40 4.35 -8.60 14.36
C ASN A 40 3.46 -9.68 15.01
N GLU A 41 2.14 -9.57 14.88
CA GLU A 41 1.22 -10.60 15.37
C GLU A 41 1.36 -11.91 14.61
N TYR A 42 1.52 -11.86 13.29
CA TYR A 42 1.76 -13.02 12.44
C TYR A 42 3.06 -13.72 12.83
N ASP A 43 4.15 -12.95 12.96
CA ASP A 43 5.46 -13.44 13.36
C ASP A 43 5.41 -14.10 14.74
N SER A 44 4.72 -13.47 15.70
CA SER A 44 4.53 -14.05 17.03
C SER A 44 3.73 -15.36 17.01
N ARG A 45 2.69 -15.48 16.17
CA ARG A 45 1.86 -16.70 16.09
C ARG A 45 2.60 -17.86 15.45
N ASN A 46 3.55 -17.56 14.58
CA ASN A 46 4.30 -18.56 13.83
C ASN A 46 5.67 -18.87 14.44
N GLY A 47 5.99 -18.33 15.62
CA GLY A 47 7.26 -18.56 16.30
C GLY A 47 8.46 -17.82 15.67
N ASN A 48 8.20 -16.87 14.77
CA ASN A 48 9.24 -16.10 14.07
C ASN A 48 9.70 -14.94 14.96
N HIS A 49 10.65 -15.18 15.86
CA HIS A 49 11.04 -14.18 16.86
C HIS A 49 12.40 -13.51 16.61
N PHE A 50 13.26 -14.08 15.76
CA PHE A 50 14.67 -13.65 15.66
C PHE A 50 15.18 -13.42 14.25
N VAL A 51 14.97 -14.35 13.32
CA VAL A 51 15.54 -14.28 11.97
C VAL A 51 14.45 -14.56 10.94
N ASN A 52 14.52 -13.88 9.79
CA ASN A 52 13.60 -14.07 8.66
C ASN A 52 12.11 -13.86 9.00
N THR A 53 11.83 -12.92 9.90
CA THR A 53 10.45 -12.51 10.21
C THR A 53 9.78 -11.86 8.99
N ALA A 54 8.47 -12.00 8.84
CA ALA A 54 7.69 -11.33 7.81
C ALA A 54 7.91 -9.80 7.87
N TYR A 55 7.97 -9.25 9.10
CA TYR A 55 8.31 -7.85 9.28
C TYR A 55 9.68 -7.47 8.71
N SER A 56 10.73 -8.25 9.01
CA SER A 56 12.08 -7.97 8.50
C SER A 56 12.17 -8.11 6.98
N TYR A 57 11.46 -9.07 6.40
CA TYR A 57 11.42 -9.31 4.96
C TYR A 57 10.83 -8.11 4.20
N MET A 58 9.79 -7.49 4.76
CA MET A 58 9.07 -6.39 4.10
C MET A 58 9.54 -4.99 4.51
N ARG A 59 10.45 -4.90 5.49
CA ARG A 59 10.83 -3.63 6.13
C ARG A 59 11.31 -2.57 5.14
N SER A 60 12.10 -2.98 4.14
CA SER A 60 12.64 -2.06 3.14
C SER A 60 11.51 -1.45 2.30
N ASP A 61 10.61 -2.27 1.77
CA ASP A 61 9.49 -1.81 0.96
C ASP A 61 8.53 -0.94 1.77
N MET A 62 8.24 -1.31 3.02
CA MET A 62 7.44 -0.47 3.91
C MET A 62 8.09 0.90 4.14
N ARG A 63 9.42 0.97 4.22
CA ARG A 63 10.14 2.24 4.33
C ARG A 63 10.00 3.06 3.05
N THR A 64 10.18 2.45 1.89
CA THR A 64 10.01 3.11 0.59
C THR A 64 8.60 3.70 0.43
N VAL A 65 7.55 2.95 0.80
CA VAL A 65 6.16 3.45 0.79
C VAL A 65 5.97 4.62 1.76
N LYS A 66 6.60 4.55 2.94
CA LYS A 66 6.54 5.64 3.91
C LYS A 66 7.22 6.90 3.36
N ASP A 67 8.38 6.76 2.73
CA ASP A 67 9.14 7.86 2.17
C ASP A 67 8.34 8.53 1.03
N THR A 68 7.76 7.77 0.11
CA THR A 68 6.89 8.33 -0.96
C THR A 68 5.61 8.97 -0.42
N SER A 69 5.05 8.47 0.69
CA SER A 69 3.92 9.13 1.37
C SER A 69 4.30 10.48 2.00
N MET A 70 5.54 10.62 2.48
CA MET A 70 6.04 11.89 3.00
C MET A 70 6.30 12.88 1.85
N ASP A 71 6.78 12.40 0.71
CA ASP A 71 6.92 13.20 -0.51
C ASP A 71 5.55 13.70 -1.02
N LEU A 72 4.49 12.89 -0.93
CA LEU A 72 3.12 13.32 -1.22
C LEU A 72 2.68 14.51 -0.36
N LYS A 73 2.94 14.48 0.96
CA LYS A 73 2.67 15.62 1.84
C LYS A 73 3.48 16.85 1.45
N HIS A 74 4.74 16.64 1.06
CA HIS A 74 5.58 17.74 0.61
C HIS A 74 5.00 18.43 -0.62
N VAL A 75 4.55 17.65 -1.62
CA VAL A 75 3.90 18.20 -2.82
C VAL A 75 2.57 18.87 -2.49
N ALA A 76 1.77 18.31 -1.58
CA ALA A 76 0.54 18.95 -1.10
C ALA A 76 0.82 20.33 -0.50
N HIS A 77 1.88 20.43 0.30
CA HIS A 77 2.30 21.71 0.88
C HIS A 77 2.78 22.72 -0.16
N GLN A 78 3.52 22.26 -1.18
CA GLN A 78 3.95 23.11 -2.30
C GLN A 78 2.76 23.68 -3.09
N ILE A 79 1.74 22.86 -3.34
CA ILE A 79 0.49 23.28 -3.98
C ILE A 79 -0.20 24.39 -3.20
N ASN A 80 -0.28 24.25 -1.87
CA ASN A 80 -0.89 25.24 -0.99
C ASN A 80 -0.13 26.57 -0.96
N GLN A 81 1.20 26.50 -0.92
CA GLN A 81 2.06 27.70 -0.91
C GLN A 81 2.09 28.42 -2.26
N SER A 82 1.74 27.74 -3.35
CA SER A 82 1.73 28.32 -4.68
C SER A 82 0.60 29.31 -4.82
N HIS A 83 0.95 30.59 -5.03
CA HIS A 83 -0.03 31.66 -5.20
C HIS A 83 -0.84 31.54 -6.50
N LYS A 84 -0.46 30.64 -7.41
CA LYS A 84 -1.17 30.36 -8.65
C LYS A 84 -1.09 28.88 -9.02
N PRO A 85 -2.21 28.28 -9.43
CA PRO A 85 -2.25 26.97 -10.06
C PRO A 85 -1.14 26.78 -11.10
N SER A 86 -0.19 25.86 -10.86
CA SER A 86 0.91 25.59 -11.79
C SER A 86 0.85 24.18 -12.38
N LYS A 87 1.06 24.07 -13.70
CA LYS A 87 1.09 22.78 -14.42
C LYS A 87 2.20 21.86 -13.90
N THR A 88 3.28 22.46 -13.37
CA THR A 88 4.41 21.77 -12.74
C THR A 88 4.01 21.09 -11.43
N GLU A 89 3.25 21.77 -10.57
CA GLU A 89 2.72 21.17 -9.33
C GLU A 89 1.75 20.02 -9.61
N ILE A 90 0.84 20.19 -10.58
CA ILE A 90 -0.07 19.11 -11.00
C ILE A 90 0.73 17.89 -11.48
N THR A 91 1.77 18.13 -12.28
CA THR A 91 2.63 17.05 -12.79
C THR A 91 3.38 16.37 -11.65
N SER A 92 3.90 17.14 -10.68
CA SER A 92 4.55 16.63 -9.48
C SER A 92 3.61 15.77 -8.65
N ALA A 93 2.40 16.26 -8.36
CA ALA A 93 1.36 15.56 -7.62
C ALA A 93 1.02 14.22 -8.28
N ARG A 94 0.76 14.23 -9.58
CA ARG A 94 0.47 13.01 -10.35
C ARG A 94 1.64 12.03 -10.31
N ASN A 95 2.88 12.51 -10.48
CA ASN A 95 4.05 11.66 -10.45
C ASN A 95 4.23 11.00 -9.07
N MET A 96 4.00 11.73 -7.99
CA MET A 96 4.12 11.22 -6.63
C MET A 96 2.98 10.28 -6.23
N MET A 97 1.76 10.54 -6.68
CA MET A 97 0.65 9.58 -6.53
C MET A 97 0.97 8.27 -7.24
N ASN A 98 1.47 8.34 -8.48
CA ASN A 98 1.88 7.17 -9.24
C ASN A 98 3.05 6.41 -8.60
N ALA A 99 4.05 7.14 -8.08
CA ALA A 99 5.18 6.53 -7.38
C ALA A 99 4.71 5.80 -6.11
N THR A 100 3.85 6.44 -5.31
CA THR A 100 3.27 5.84 -4.10
C THR A 100 2.49 4.57 -4.44
N ALA A 101 1.61 4.63 -5.44
CA ALA A 101 0.84 3.47 -5.92
C ALA A 101 1.75 2.31 -6.36
N LYS A 102 2.81 2.59 -7.12
CA LYS A 102 3.80 1.58 -7.54
C LYS A 102 4.51 0.94 -6.35
N THR A 103 4.95 1.74 -5.37
CA THR A 103 5.64 1.20 -4.18
C THR A 103 4.71 0.34 -3.31
N MET A 104 3.42 0.72 -3.21
CA MET A 104 2.40 -0.10 -2.55
C MET A 104 2.17 -1.42 -3.28
N GLU A 105 2.19 -1.42 -4.61
CA GLU A 105 2.07 -2.64 -5.40
C GLU A 105 3.29 -3.56 -5.24
N THR A 106 4.50 -3.00 -5.24
CA THR A 106 5.72 -3.75 -4.91
C THR A 106 5.62 -4.41 -3.53
N LEU A 107 5.15 -3.67 -2.52
CA LEU A 107 4.95 -4.22 -1.17
C LEU A 107 3.98 -5.42 -1.16
N LYS A 108 2.90 -5.38 -1.96
CA LYS A 108 1.97 -6.52 -2.11
C LYS A 108 2.64 -7.72 -2.78
N ILE A 109 3.41 -7.49 -3.82
CA ILE A 109 4.16 -8.54 -4.52
C ILE A 109 5.16 -9.20 -3.56
N THR A 110 5.89 -8.40 -2.78
CA THR A 110 6.84 -8.90 -1.77
C THR A 110 6.15 -9.76 -0.71
N ALA A 111 4.96 -9.37 -0.23
CA ALA A 111 4.18 -10.22 0.67
C ALA A 111 3.72 -11.52 0.04
N HIS A 112 3.29 -11.49 -1.23
CA HIS A 112 2.92 -12.71 -1.95
C HIS A 112 4.11 -13.66 -2.12
N ASN A 113 5.30 -13.12 -2.39
CA ASN A 113 6.52 -13.92 -2.49
C ASN A 113 6.90 -14.53 -1.15
N TYR A 114 6.81 -13.78 -0.06
CA TYR A 114 7.01 -14.31 1.29
C TYR A 114 6.03 -15.46 1.58
N ASP A 115 4.74 -15.28 1.28
CA ASP A 115 3.72 -16.31 1.46
C ASP A 115 4.07 -17.59 0.68
N LYS A 116 4.44 -17.45 -0.60
CA LYS A 116 4.85 -18.56 -1.46
C LYS A 116 6.10 -19.29 -0.93
N GLU A 117 7.12 -18.55 -0.51
CA GLU A 117 8.36 -19.11 0.05
C GLU A 117 8.12 -19.86 1.37
N ASN A 118 7.12 -19.45 2.14
CA ASN A 118 6.77 -20.06 3.42
C ASN A 118 5.59 -21.04 3.35
N GLY A 119 5.18 -21.44 2.13
CA GLY A 119 4.10 -22.42 1.92
C GLY A 119 2.72 -21.95 2.38
N GLN A 120 2.51 -20.63 2.48
CA GLN A 120 1.26 -20.03 2.93
C GLN A 120 0.46 -19.50 1.74
N ARG A 121 -0.85 -19.76 1.71
CA ARG A 121 -1.72 -19.30 0.62
C ARG A 121 -2.06 -17.80 0.69
N ALA A 122 -2.15 -17.23 1.88
CA ALA A 122 -2.53 -15.82 2.08
C ALA A 122 -2.14 -15.26 3.47
N GLY A 123 -1.04 -15.73 4.07
CA GLY A 123 -0.65 -15.34 5.42
C GLY A 123 -0.41 -13.84 5.54
N VAL A 124 0.67 -13.38 4.93
CA VAL A 124 1.15 -12.00 4.93
C VAL A 124 0.44 -11.14 3.89
N LYS A 125 0.15 -11.68 2.70
CA LYS A 125 -0.65 -11.00 1.68
C LYS A 125 -2.04 -10.66 2.21
N GLY A 126 -2.68 -11.58 2.93
CA GLY A 126 -3.96 -11.35 3.60
C GLY A 126 -3.88 -10.27 4.67
N LYS A 127 -2.75 -10.16 5.40
CA LYS A 127 -2.52 -9.07 6.36
C LYS A 127 -2.38 -7.71 5.71
N ILE A 128 -1.75 -7.61 4.54
CA ILE A 128 -1.74 -6.37 3.74
C ILE A 128 -3.17 -6.04 3.29
N ALA A 129 -3.89 -6.99 2.70
CA ALA A 129 -5.25 -6.74 2.20
C ALA A 129 -6.16 -6.21 3.32
N ALA A 130 -6.10 -6.83 4.51
CA ALA A 130 -6.82 -6.38 5.68
C ALA A 130 -6.41 -4.97 6.15
N ALA A 131 -5.13 -4.59 6.00
CA ALA A 131 -4.65 -3.26 6.38
C ALA A 131 -5.04 -2.16 5.38
N VAL A 132 -5.18 -2.51 4.09
CA VAL A 132 -5.53 -1.59 2.99
C VAL A 132 -7.05 -1.52 2.77
N GLY A 133 -7.85 -2.34 3.46
CA GLY A 133 -9.31 -2.39 3.27
C GLY A 133 -9.77 -3.18 2.04
N GLY A 134 -8.91 -4.04 1.50
CA GLY A 134 -9.28 -4.94 0.39
C GLY A 134 -10.28 -6.00 0.86
N HIS A 135 -11.43 -6.09 0.18
CA HIS A 135 -12.31 -7.25 0.29
C HIS A 135 -11.54 -8.49 -0.22
N HIS A 136 -11.56 -9.58 0.55
CA HIS A 136 -11.03 -10.86 0.10
C HIS A 136 -11.88 -11.38 -1.07
N ASP A 137 -11.46 -11.12 -2.31
CA ASP A 137 -11.88 -11.94 -3.44
C ASP A 137 -10.98 -13.18 -3.50
N ASP A 138 -11.26 -14.12 -2.61
CA ASP A 138 -10.71 -15.48 -2.65
C ASP A 138 -11.37 -16.24 -3.81
N LYS A 139 -10.99 -15.90 -5.04
CA LYS A 139 -11.29 -16.70 -6.22
C LYS A 139 -10.03 -16.88 -7.05
N ASP A 140 -9.06 -17.59 -6.51
CA ASP A 140 -8.17 -18.39 -7.34
C ASP A 140 -7.57 -19.55 -6.51
N GLU A 141 -7.41 -20.70 -7.19
CA GLU A 141 -6.79 -21.95 -6.73
C GLU A 141 -7.65 -22.95 -5.93
N LYS A 142 -8.73 -23.40 -6.58
CA LYS A 142 -9.06 -24.84 -6.55
C LYS A 142 -8.03 -25.58 -7.41
N HIS A 143 -7.03 -26.20 -6.81
CA HIS A 143 -6.50 -27.45 -7.36
C HIS A 143 -5.78 -28.33 -6.34
N LEU A 144 -6.05 -29.63 -6.51
CA LEU A 144 -5.33 -30.81 -6.02
C LEU A 144 -5.23 -31.02 -4.50
N GLU A 145 -6.09 -31.91 -4.00
CA GLU A 145 -5.62 -33.04 -3.20
C GLU A 145 -6.64 -34.20 -3.27
N LYS A 146 -6.34 -35.19 -4.11
CA LYS A 146 -6.78 -36.57 -3.91
C LYS A 146 -5.58 -37.48 -4.09
N HIS A 147 -4.74 -37.52 -3.06
CA HIS A 147 -4.01 -38.72 -2.73
C HIS A 147 -4.65 -39.30 -1.48
N HIS A 148 -5.29 -40.46 -1.61
CA HIS A 148 -5.30 -41.41 -0.51
C HIS A 148 -4.98 -42.77 -1.10
N GLU A 149 -3.70 -43.08 -0.98
CA GLU A 149 -3.12 -44.40 -0.86
C GLU A 149 -3.99 -45.28 0.05
N LYS A 150 -4.29 -46.47 -0.43
CA LYS A 150 -4.61 -47.62 0.41
C LYS A 150 -3.80 -48.79 -0.11
N ASP A 151 -2.59 -48.91 0.41
CA ASP A 151 -2.03 -50.23 0.68
C ASP A 151 -2.89 -50.88 1.77
N ASP A 152 -3.39 -52.09 1.54
CA ASP A 152 -3.10 -53.16 2.49
C ASP A 152 -3.40 -54.55 1.90
N ARG A 153 -2.55 -55.49 2.31
CA ARG A 153 -2.47 -56.88 1.89
C ARG A 153 -3.63 -57.71 2.43
N GLY A 154 -4.03 -58.72 1.65
CA GLY A 154 -4.89 -59.84 2.05
C GLY A 154 -5.07 -60.79 0.89
#